data_AF-A0A8B9PP50-F1
#
_entry.id   AF-A0A8B9PP50-F1
#
_cell.length_a   1.000
_cell.length_b   1.000
_cell.length_c   1.000
_cell.angle_alpha   90.00
_cell.angle_beta   90.00
_cell.angle_gamma   90.00
#
_symmetry.space_group_name_H-M   'P 1'
#
loop_
_entity.id
_entity.type
_entity.pdbx_description
1 polymer ?
#
loop_
_entity_poly.entity_id
_entity_poly.type
_entity_poly.pdbx_seq_one_letter_code
_entity_poly.pdbx_strand_id
1 'polypeptide(L)'
;MAAAPFPAPSPPSTSASGSRPWRRRGGRRRPGFGSLFGTAAPRARPRSTGNVQRRLPRPARPGGFQPPPAESPVPSQRLVAKTSLSSPPWPEVKLPDPLEEAKYHAEVVQKVNEMIATGQYGRLFAVVHFASKQWKVTSEDLIMMDNVLEAECGDRIRMEKVLLVGADDFTLIGRPLLGKDLVRVEATVIEKTESWPKINMRFWKRHNYQRKKIIRNPQAVLRINTIDIFPSLS
;
A
#
# COMPACT_ATOMS: atom_id res chain seq x y z
N MET A 1 -31.68 65.63 34.13
CA MET A 1 -30.96 64.34 34.22
C MET A 1 -30.29 64.08 32.89
N ALA A 2 -28.98 64.34 32.81
CA ALA A 2 -28.15 63.99 31.66
C ALA A 2 -26.76 63.69 32.22
N ALA A 3 -26.37 62.41 32.17
CA ALA A 3 -25.11 61.91 32.69
C ALA A 3 -24.00 62.12 31.65
N ALA A 4 -22.86 62.63 32.10
CA ALA A 4 -21.65 62.81 31.30
C ALA A 4 -20.96 61.46 31.01
N PRO A 5 -20.27 61.31 29.85
CA PRO A 5 -19.58 60.08 29.49
C PRO A 5 -18.19 59.93 30.15
N PHE A 6 -17.83 58.69 30.48
CA PHE A 6 -16.53 58.27 31.03
C PHE A 6 -15.41 58.25 29.96
N PRO A 7 -14.14 58.49 30.31
CA PRO A 7 -13.01 58.46 29.39
C PRO A 7 -12.46 57.06 29.11
N ALA A 8 -11.91 56.86 27.90
CA ALA A 8 -11.31 55.62 27.40
C ALA A 8 -9.90 55.35 27.98
N PRO A 9 -9.46 54.07 28.08
CA PRO A 9 -8.14 53.71 28.58
C PRO A 9 -7.02 53.82 27.53
N SER A 10 -5.83 54.24 27.98
CA SER A 10 -4.59 54.44 27.21
C SER A 10 -3.80 53.13 26.96
N PRO A 11 -3.02 53.05 25.86
CA PRO A 11 -2.26 51.84 25.49
C PRO A 11 -0.90 51.69 26.23
N PRO A 12 -0.38 50.46 26.37
CA PRO A 12 0.88 50.19 27.06
C PRO A 12 2.13 50.51 26.23
N SER A 13 3.15 51.04 26.92
CA SER A 13 4.48 51.40 26.42
C SER A 13 5.40 50.18 26.24
N THR A 14 5.93 49.97 25.04
CA THR A 14 6.95 48.94 24.76
C THR A 14 8.35 49.52 24.97
N SER A 15 9.04 49.08 26.02
CA SER A 15 10.45 49.41 26.28
C SER A 15 11.38 48.52 25.43
N ALA A 16 12.18 49.15 24.58
CA ALA A 16 13.24 48.51 23.80
C ALA A 16 14.46 48.21 24.69
N SER A 17 14.79 46.92 24.88
CA SER A 17 16.05 46.49 25.46
C SER A 17 17.06 46.15 24.36
N GLY A 18 18.12 46.96 24.27
CA GLY A 18 19.18 46.83 23.29
C GLY A 18 20.10 45.64 23.51
N SER A 19 20.45 44.97 22.42
CA SER A 19 21.56 44.03 22.32
C SER A 19 22.77 44.72 21.71
N ARG A 20 23.81 44.96 22.52
CA ARG A 20 25.15 45.40 22.07
C ARG A 20 26.04 44.19 21.72
N PRO A 21 27.08 44.40 20.89
CA PRO A 21 27.70 43.35 20.08
C PRO A 21 28.86 42.65 20.77
N TRP A 22 29.03 41.35 20.47
CA TRP A 22 30.17 40.57 20.95
C TRP A 22 31.39 40.67 20.03
N ARG A 23 32.54 40.82 20.69
CA ARG A 23 33.85 41.21 20.20
C ARG A 23 34.67 40.01 19.73
N ARG A 24 35.51 40.24 18.72
CA ARG A 24 36.54 39.31 18.21
C ARG A 24 37.55 38.85 19.28
N ARG A 25 37.81 37.55 19.35
CA ARG A 25 39.11 36.88 19.60
C ARG A 25 39.14 35.69 18.62
N GLY A 26 40.12 35.50 17.77
CA GLY A 26 41.53 35.32 18.07
C GLY A 26 41.85 33.84 17.82
N GLY A 27 42.57 33.54 16.74
CA GLY A 27 42.52 32.25 16.05
C GLY A 27 43.18 31.06 16.75
N ARG A 28 42.86 29.87 16.26
CA ARG A 28 43.76 28.70 16.21
C ARG A 28 43.42 27.88 14.96
N ARG A 29 44.44 27.72 14.11
CA ARG A 29 44.44 26.94 12.87
C ARG A 29 44.29 25.45 13.18
N ARG A 30 43.56 24.72 12.33
CA ARG A 30 43.79 23.30 12.06
C ARG A 30 43.79 23.07 10.54
N PRO A 31 44.65 22.18 10.02
CA PRO A 31 44.92 22.07 8.59
C PRO A 31 43.88 21.19 7.88
N GLY A 32 43.79 21.40 6.57
CA GLY A 32 42.72 20.92 5.71
C GLY A 32 42.78 19.44 5.36
N PHE A 33 41.64 18.96 4.87
CA PHE A 33 41.54 17.88 3.91
C PHE A 33 40.48 18.32 2.89
N GLY A 34 40.91 18.46 1.64
CA GLY A 34 40.17 19.14 0.58
C GLY A 34 38.97 18.34 0.07
N SER A 35 37.88 19.06 -0.20
CA SER A 35 36.81 18.60 -1.08
C SER A 35 37.11 19.04 -2.51
N LEU A 36 37.31 18.07 -3.39
CA LEU A 36 37.31 18.28 -4.84
C LEU A 36 35.91 17.95 -5.36
N PHE A 37 35.16 18.96 -5.79
CA PHE A 37 34.17 18.81 -6.85
C PHE A 37 34.12 20.14 -7.62
N GLY A 38 34.84 20.17 -8.74
CA GLY A 38 34.80 21.23 -9.74
C GLY A 38 34.49 20.61 -11.09
N THR A 39 33.29 20.88 -11.59
CA THR A 39 32.77 20.44 -12.88
C THR A 39 33.41 21.26 -13.99
N ALA A 40 34.03 20.62 -14.97
CA ALA A 40 34.38 21.25 -16.25
C ALA A 40 34.39 20.21 -17.38
N ALA A 41 33.53 20.42 -18.37
CA ALA A 41 33.46 19.64 -19.60
C ALA A 41 34.57 20.05 -20.58
N PRO A 42 35.18 19.13 -21.35
CA PRO A 42 36.01 19.51 -22.48
C PRO A 42 35.33 19.26 -23.83
N ARG A 43 35.42 20.27 -24.69
CA ARG A 43 35.19 20.23 -26.14
C ARG A 43 36.28 19.38 -26.82
N ALA A 44 35.88 18.44 -27.67
CA ALA A 44 36.79 17.70 -28.54
C ALA A 44 36.95 18.41 -29.90
N ARG A 45 38.19 18.47 -30.41
CA ARG A 45 38.55 18.79 -31.81
C ARG A 45 39.17 17.55 -32.47
N PRO A 46 39.08 17.39 -33.80
CA PRO A 46 39.33 16.12 -34.48
C PRO A 46 40.80 15.96 -34.91
N ARG A 47 41.27 14.71 -35.02
CA ARG A 47 42.53 14.37 -35.71
C ARG A 47 42.37 13.18 -36.66
N SER A 48 42.77 13.46 -37.90
CA SER A 48 43.33 12.62 -38.97
C SER A 48 42.92 11.15 -39.11
N THR A 49 42.30 10.90 -40.25
CA THR A 49 42.15 9.62 -40.95
C THR A 49 43.48 8.92 -41.24
N GLY A 50 43.66 7.74 -40.65
CA GLY A 50 44.63 6.73 -41.06
C GLY A 50 43.89 5.54 -41.68
N ASN A 51 44.22 5.23 -42.93
CA ASN A 51 43.61 4.19 -43.75
C ASN A 51 44.06 2.80 -43.27
N VAL A 52 43.15 2.01 -42.70
CA VAL A 52 43.37 0.60 -42.38
C VAL A 52 42.30 -0.21 -43.10
N GLN A 53 42.72 -0.89 -44.17
CA GLN A 53 41.90 -1.85 -44.91
C GLN A 53 41.40 -2.96 -43.97
N ARG A 54 40.12 -2.90 -43.64
CA ARG A 54 39.41 -3.98 -42.93
C ARG A 54 39.27 -5.17 -43.87
N ARG A 55 40.02 -6.24 -43.59
CA ARG A 55 39.72 -7.57 -44.16
C ARG A 55 38.37 -8.03 -43.60
N LEU A 56 37.41 -8.29 -44.48
CA LEU A 56 36.13 -8.90 -44.13
C LEU A 56 36.37 -10.33 -43.60
N PRO A 57 35.73 -10.74 -42.49
CA PRO A 57 35.76 -12.14 -42.08
C PRO A 57 34.97 -13.00 -43.08
N ARG A 58 35.49 -14.21 -43.36
CA ARG A 58 34.86 -15.19 -44.25
C ARG A 58 33.48 -15.60 -43.70
N PRO A 59 32.46 -15.82 -44.56
CA PRO A 59 31.17 -16.31 -44.11
C PRO A 59 31.30 -17.75 -43.58
N ALA A 60 30.74 -17.99 -42.39
CA ALA A 60 30.60 -19.31 -41.82
C ALA A 60 29.69 -20.17 -42.70
N ARG A 61 30.05 -21.46 -42.85
CA ARG A 61 29.24 -22.45 -43.57
C ARG A 61 27.84 -22.53 -42.93
N PRO A 62 26.74 -22.65 -43.71
CA PRO A 62 25.42 -22.87 -43.13
C PRO A 62 25.43 -24.21 -42.41
N GLY A 63 25.42 -24.18 -41.07
CA GLY A 63 25.16 -25.34 -40.24
C GLY A 63 23.75 -25.84 -40.56
N GLY A 64 23.64 -27.13 -40.88
CA GLY A 64 22.35 -27.76 -41.10
C GLY A 64 21.43 -27.54 -39.91
N PHE A 65 20.21 -27.10 -40.20
CA PHE A 65 19.11 -27.07 -39.24
C PHE A 65 18.82 -28.52 -38.86
N GLN A 66 19.30 -28.97 -37.70
CA GLN A 66 18.80 -30.20 -37.11
C GLN A 66 17.37 -29.87 -36.61
N PRO A 67 16.33 -30.61 -37.03
CA PRO A 67 15.03 -30.49 -36.37
C PRO A 67 15.21 -30.80 -34.87
N PRO A 68 14.42 -30.17 -33.97
CA PRO A 68 14.45 -30.56 -32.57
C PRO A 68 14.18 -32.07 -32.48
N PRO A 69 14.88 -32.81 -31.60
CA PRO A 69 14.56 -34.22 -31.40
C PRO A 69 13.08 -34.31 -31.02
N ALA A 70 12.38 -35.20 -31.73
CA ALA A 70 10.98 -35.51 -31.51
C ALA A 70 10.72 -35.65 -30.00
N GLU A 71 9.61 -35.07 -29.55
CA GLU A 71 9.11 -35.19 -28.18
C GLU A 71 9.34 -36.62 -27.69
N SER A 72 10.13 -36.73 -26.63
CA SER A 72 10.39 -38.02 -25.99
C SER A 72 9.04 -38.64 -25.62
N PRO A 73 8.80 -39.92 -25.95
CA PRO A 73 7.55 -40.56 -25.57
C PRO A 73 7.42 -40.45 -24.06
N VAL A 74 6.26 -39.94 -23.62
CA VAL A 74 5.87 -39.83 -22.21
C VAL A 74 6.36 -41.09 -21.49
N PRO A 75 7.16 -40.97 -20.42
CA PRO A 75 7.79 -42.14 -19.82
C PRO A 75 6.68 -43.11 -19.43
N SER A 76 6.67 -44.28 -20.06
CA SER A 76 5.76 -45.36 -19.74
C SER A 76 5.90 -45.64 -18.25
N GLN A 77 4.84 -45.33 -17.51
CA GLN A 77 4.81 -45.44 -16.05
C GLN A 77 5.33 -46.82 -15.66
N ARG A 78 6.45 -46.85 -14.94
CA ARG A 78 6.92 -48.10 -14.33
C ARG A 78 5.81 -48.55 -13.38
N LEU A 79 5.17 -49.67 -13.70
CA LEU A 79 4.16 -50.27 -12.85
C LEU A 79 4.86 -50.72 -11.55
N VAL A 80 4.68 -49.96 -10.47
CA VAL A 80 5.23 -50.30 -9.15
C VAL A 80 4.16 -51.09 -8.39
N ALA A 81 4.56 -52.21 -7.78
CA ALA A 81 3.66 -53.00 -6.95
C ALA A 81 3.13 -52.17 -5.77
N LYS A 82 1.85 -52.36 -5.42
CA LYS A 82 1.21 -51.61 -4.35
C LYS A 82 1.77 -52.02 -2.98
N THR A 83 2.62 -51.15 -2.42
CA THR A 83 3.19 -51.23 -1.06
C THR A 83 2.82 -49.99 -0.26
N SER A 84 3.14 -49.98 1.04
CA SER A 84 2.93 -48.84 1.94
C SER A 84 3.62 -47.54 1.50
N LEU A 85 4.62 -47.61 0.62
CA LEU A 85 5.38 -46.46 0.11
C LEU A 85 5.28 -46.30 -1.42
N SER A 86 4.48 -47.14 -2.08
CA SER A 86 4.34 -47.14 -3.55
C SER A 86 3.52 -45.98 -4.10
N SER A 87 2.61 -45.45 -3.30
CA SER A 87 1.81 -44.27 -3.61
C SER A 87 1.90 -43.31 -2.42
N PRO A 88 1.77 -42.01 -2.65
CA PRO A 88 1.69 -41.06 -1.56
C PRO A 88 0.55 -41.44 -0.60
N PRO A 89 0.65 -41.07 0.70
CA PRO A 89 -0.38 -41.39 1.68
C PRO A 89 -1.71 -40.65 1.45
N TRP A 90 -1.73 -39.64 0.57
CA TRP A 90 -2.94 -38.90 0.19
C TRP A 90 -3.64 -39.52 -1.02
N PRO A 91 -4.99 -39.41 -1.09
CA PRO A 91 -5.75 -39.92 -2.22
C PRO A 91 -5.42 -39.17 -3.51
N GLU A 92 -5.41 -39.89 -4.64
CA GLU A 92 -5.31 -39.28 -5.96
C GLU A 92 -6.65 -38.61 -6.30
N VAL A 93 -6.63 -37.29 -6.51
CA VAL A 93 -7.80 -36.50 -6.88
C VAL A 93 -7.69 -36.12 -8.35
N LYS A 94 -8.71 -36.46 -9.15
CA LYS A 94 -8.81 -36.04 -10.55
C LYS A 94 -9.68 -34.79 -10.64
N LEU A 95 -9.18 -33.78 -11.33
CA LEU A 95 -9.95 -32.56 -11.60
C LEU A 95 -11.00 -32.83 -12.69
N PRO A 96 -12.17 -32.17 -12.62
CA PRO A 96 -13.14 -32.18 -13.71
C PRO A 96 -12.60 -31.60 -15.02
N ASP A 97 -13.34 -31.82 -16.12
CA ASP A 97 -13.00 -31.25 -17.42
C ASP A 97 -13.24 -29.73 -17.45
N PRO A 98 -12.31 -28.90 -17.95
CA PRO A 98 -12.43 -27.44 -17.92
C PRO A 98 -13.66 -26.88 -18.62
N LEU A 99 -14.23 -27.56 -19.63
CA LEU A 99 -15.42 -27.07 -20.33
C LEU A 99 -16.69 -27.24 -19.49
N GLU A 100 -16.77 -28.32 -18.71
CA GLU A 100 -17.88 -28.56 -17.79
C GLU A 100 -17.80 -27.63 -16.58
N GLU A 101 -16.59 -27.42 -16.03
CA GLU A 101 -16.36 -26.46 -14.94
C GLU A 101 -16.75 -25.04 -15.34
N ALA A 102 -16.39 -24.59 -16.55
CA ALA A 102 -16.72 -23.25 -17.02
C ALA A 102 -18.23 -23.01 -17.08
N LYS A 103 -19.01 -24.01 -17.52
CA LYS A 103 -20.47 -23.95 -17.54
C LYS A 103 -21.04 -23.89 -16.13
N TYR A 104 -20.57 -24.78 -15.25
CA TYR A 104 -20.99 -24.80 -13.85
C TYR A 104 -20.69 -23.46 -13.14
N HIS A 105 -19.51 -22.90 -13.35
CA HIS A 105 -19.15 -21.58 -12.81
C HIS A 105 -20.08 -20.48 -13.33
N ALA A 106 -20.38 -20.46 -14.63
CA ALA A 106 -21.30 -19.48 -15.21
C ALA A 106 -22.71 -19.59 -14.61
N GLU A 107 -23.23 -20.81 -14.43
CA GLU A 107 -24.53 -21.05 -13.81
C GLU A 107 -24.58 -20.58 -12.34
N VAL A 108 -23.51 -20.82 -11.57
CA VAL A 108 -23.41 -20.36 -10.18
C VAL A 108 -23.36 -18.83 -10.12
N VAL A 109 -22.58 -18.19 -10.99
CA VAL A 109 -22.50 -16.72 -11.07
C VAL A 109 -23.85 -16.10 -11.42
N GLN A 110 -24.59 -16.69 -12.36
CA GLN A 110 -25.93 -16.23 -12.72
C GLN A 110 -26.90 -16.30 -11.52
N LYS A 111 -26.92 -17.42 -10.79
CA LYS A 111 -27.75 -17.56 -9.58
C LYS A 111 -27.42 -16.50 -8.52
N VAL A 112 -26.13 -16.24 -8.28
CA VAL A 112 -25.68 -15.21 -7.33
C VAL A 112 -26.12 -13.82 -7.81
N ASN A 113 -26.01 -13.54 -9.12
CA ASN A 113 -26.43 -12.26 -9.69
C ASN A 113 -27.95 -12.04 -9.54
N GLU A 114 -28.76 -13.10 -9.72
CA GLU A 114 -30.20 -13.07 -9.48
C GLU A 114 -30.53 -12.82 -7.99
N MET A 115 -29.80 -13.44 -7.06
CA MET A 115 -29.95 -13.18 -5.61
C MET A 115 -29.63 -11.72 -5.25
N ILE A 116 -28.58 -11.15 -5.85
CA ILE A 116 -28.22 -9.74 -5.65
C ILE A 116 -29.29 -8.82 -6.25
N ALA A 117 -29.76 -9.11 -7.47
CA ALA A 117 -30.78 -8.31 -8.15
C ALA A 117 -32.14 -8.34 -7.43
N THR A 118 -32.51 -9.48 -6.85
CA THR A 118 -33.73 -9.63 -6.04
C THR A 118 -33.61 -9.06 -4.63
N GLY A 119 -32.40 -8.66 -4.21
CA GLY A 119 -32.15 -8.14 -2.86
C GLY A 119 -32.24 -9.21 -1.76
N GLN A 120 -32.15 -10.49 -2.13
CA GLN A 120 -32.19 -11.62 -1.18
C GLN A 120 -30.82 -11.81 -0.54
N TYR A 121 -30.37 -10.80 0.19
CA TYR A 121 -29.16 -10.88 1.00
C TYR A 121 -29.40 -10.25 2.36
N GLY A 122 -28.89 -10.89 3.41
CA GLY A 122 -28.92 -10.36 4.77
C GLY A 122 -27.91 -9.23 4.98
N ARG A 123 -27.45 -9.09 6.23
CA ARG A 123 -26.42 -8.11 6.58
C ARG A 123 -25.10 -8.46 5.88
N LEU A 124 -24.55 -7.48 5.17
CA LEU A 124 -23.27 -7.63 4.46
C LEU A 124 -22.09 -7.30 5.37
N PHE A 125 -20.98 -7.96 5.12
CA PHE A 125 -19.67 -7.58 5.65
C PHE A 125 -18.65 -7.44 4.52
N ALA A 126 -17.67 -6.57 4.71
CA ALA A 126 -16.60 -6.35 3.76
C ALA A 126 -15.24 -6.41 4.43
N VAL A 127 -14.22 -6.76 3.65
CA VAL A 127 -12.82 -6.58 4.02
C VAL A 127 -12.28 -5.43 3.20
N VAL A 128 -11.94 -4.33 3.87
CA VAL A 128 -11.45 -3.10 3.23
C VAL A 128 -9.98 -2.89 3.56
N HIS A 129 -9.20 -2.46 2.58
CA HIS A 129 -7.81 -2.04 2.79
C HIS A 129 -7.76 -0.53 2.94
N PHE A 130 -7.63 -0.06 4.17
CA PHE A 130 -7.60 1.36 4.51
C PHE A 130 -6.44 1.68 5.44
N ALA A 131 -5.74 2.79 5.19
CA ALA A 131 -4.56 3.23 5.95
C ALA A 131 -3.50 2.11 6.15
N SER A 132 -3.19 1.36 5.09
CA SER A 132 -2.21 0.26 5.07
C SER A 132 -2.53 -0.92 6.01
N LYS A 133 -3.79 -1.04 6.43
CA LYS A 133 -4.31 -2.15 7.24
C LYS A 133 -5.58 -2.69 6.58
N GLN A 134 -5.87 -3.97 6.82
CA GLN A 134 -7.13 -4.59 6.41
C GLN A 134 -8.11 -4.58 7.58
N TRP A 135 -9.34 -4.18 7.31
CA TRP A 135 -10.41 -4.11 8.30
C TRP A 135 -11.56 -4.99 7.86
N LYS A 136 -11.99 -5.90 8.73
CA LYS A 136 -13.29 -6.56 8.60
C LYS A 136 -14.34 -5.59 9.14
N VAL A 137 -15.26 -5.18 8.29
CA VAL A 137 -16.26 -4.17 8.61
C VAL A 137 -17.65 -4.66 8.25
N THR A 138 -18.64 -4.27 9.04
CA THR A 138 -20.06 -4.39 8.73
C THR A 138 -20.71 -3.00 8.73
N SER A 139 -21.97 -2.91 8.29
CA SER A 139 -22.75 -1.68 8.41
C SER A 139 -22.81 -1.21 9.87
N GLU A 140 -22.70 0.10 10.07
CA GLU A 140 -22.75 0.78 11.38
C GLU A 140 -21.55 0.57 12.32
N ASP A 141 -20.54 -0.19 11.91
CA ASP A 141 -19.35 -0.43 12.73
C ASP A 141 -18.46 0.80 12.84
N LEU A 142 -17.73 0.87 13.97
CA LEU A 142 -16.71 1.88 14.24
C LEU A 142 -15.32 1.29 14.03
N ILE A 143 -14.50 1.98 13.24
CA ILE A 143 -13.08 1.66 13.05
C ILE A 143 -12.22 2.81 13.56
N MET A 144 -11.23 2.49 14.39
CA MET A 144 -10.24 3.44 14.88
C MET A 144 -8.92 3.24 14.14
N MET A 145 -8.36 4.31 13.60
CA MET A 145 -7.11 4.26 12.84
C MET A 145 -6.10 5.28 13.33
N ASP A 146 -4.83 4.88 13.31
CA ASP A 146 -3.69 5.69 13.74
C ASP A 146 -3.10 6.48 12.55
N ASN A 147 -3.94 7.23 11.83
CA ASN A 147 -3.50 8.03 10.70
C ASN A 147 -4.11 9.43 10.73
N VAL A 148 -3.37 10.41 10.21
CA VAL A 148 -3.91 11.76 10.00
C VAL A 148 -4.73 11.74 8.72
N LEU A 149 -6.01 12.03 8.87
CA LEU A 149 -6.94 12.16 7.75
C LEU A 149 -7.17 13.64 7.46
N GLU A 150 -7.07 14.03 6.19
CA GLU A 150 -7.28 15.43 5.75
C GLU A 150 -8.77 15.82 5.76
N ALA A 151 -9.69 14.85 5.66
CA ALA A 151 -11.15 15.07 5.70
C ALA A 151 -11.65 15.58 7.06
N GLU A 152 -12.65 16.45 7.09
CA GLU A 152 -13.21 17.03 8.31
C GLU A 152 -14.14 16.06 9.06
N CYS A 153 -14.47 16.37 10.31
CA CYS A 153 -15.45 15.59 11.06
C CYS A 153 -16.85 15.79 10.43
N GLY A 154 -17.52 14.69 10.09
CA GLY A 154 -18.79 14.68 9.38
C GLY A 154 -18.66 14.34 7.88
N ASP A 155 -17.45 14.38 7.31
CA ASP A 155 -17.25 14.08 5.90
C ASP A 155 -17.53 12.62 5.57
N ARG A 156 -18.13 12.40 4.39
CA ARG A 156 -18.39 11.08 3.81
C ARG A 156 -17.24 10.67 2.90
N ILE A 157 -16.68 9.50 3.15
CA ILE A 157 -15.56 8.93 2.43
C ILE A 157 -16.00 7.63 1.79
N ARG A 158 -15.81 7.52 0.48
CA ARG A 158 -15.97 6.26 -0.25
C ARG A 158 -14.68 5.47 -0.18
N MET A 159 -14.74 4.25 0.36
CA MET A 159 -13.61 3.34 0.39
C MET A 159 -13.52 2.59 -0.94
N GLU A 160 -12.48 2.86 -1.72
CA GLU A 160 -12.32 2.23 -3.04
C GLU A 160 -11.72 0.82 -2.99
N LYS A 161 -10.86 0.55 -2.00
CA LYS A 161 -10.08 -0.69 -1.92
C LYS A 161 -10.81 -1.73 -1.09
N VAL A 162 -11.74 -2.43 -1.72
CA VAL A 162 -12.46 -3.57 -1.13
C VAL A 162 -11.87 -4.87 -1.70
N LEU A 163 -11.48 -5.80 -0.83
CA LEU A 163 -10.92 -7.10 -1.22
C LEU A 163 -11.99 -8.17 -1.29
N LEU A 164 -12.93 -8.15 -0.34
CA LEU A 164 -13.92 -9.19 -0.15
C LEU A 164 -15.22 -8.56 0.32
N VAL A 165 -16.35 -9.07 -0.18
CA VAL A 165 -17.68 -8.82 0.38
C VAL A 165 -18.37 -10.14 0.61
N GLY A 166 -18.98 -10.32 1.78
CA GLY A 166 -19.72 -11.52 2.13
C GLY A 166 -21.13 -11.19 2.59
N ALA A 167 -22.06 -12.00 2.11
CA ALA A 167 -23.40 -12.16 2.65
C ALA A 167 -23.45 -13.46 3.49
N ASP A 168 -24.65 -13.89 3.86
CA ASP A 168 -24.88 -15.17 4.56
C ASP A 168 -24.60 -16.36 3.62
N ASP A 169 -25.16 -16.31 2.41
CA ASP A 169 -25.14 -17.43 1.46
C ASP A 169 -24.02 -17.37 0.41
N PHE A 170 -23.46 -16.18 0.16
CA PHE A 170 -22.45 -15.98 -0.90
C PHE A 170 -21.33 -15.05 -0.47
N THR A 171 -20.16 -15.22 -1.09
CA THR A 171 -19.00 -14.36 -0.88
C THR A 171 -18.35 -14.01 -2.21
N LEU A 172 -18.09 -12.72 -2.41
CA LEU A 172 -17.38 -12.17 -3.55
C LEU A 172 -15.94 -11.88 -3.14
N ILE A 173 -14.97 -12.49 -3.82
CA ILE A 173 -13.55 -12.36 -3.53
C ILE A 173 -12.84 -11.73 -4.74
N GLY A 174 -12.16 -10.61 -4.50
CA GLY A 174 -11.39 -9.89 -5.50
C GLY A 174 -10.07 -10.56 -5.85
N ARG A 175 -9.51 -10.19 -7.01
CA ARG A 175 -8.18 -10.64 -7.47
C ARG A 175 -7.33 -9.44 -7.89
N PRO A 176 -6.68 -8.71 -6.96
CA PRO A 176 -6.82 -8.76 -5.50
C PRO A 176 -7.94 -7.86 -4.94
N LEU A 177 -8.49 -6.97 -5.76
CA LEU A 177 -9.57 -6.04 -5.39
C LEU A 177 -10.85 -6.37 -6.16
N LEU A 178 -12.00 -6.00 -5.60
CA LEU A 178 -13.28 -6.02 -6.30
C LEU A 178 -13.43 -4.76 -7.19
N GLY A 179 -14.25 -4.87 -8.22
CA GLY A 179 -14.55 -3.75 -9.12
C GLY A 179 -15.26 -2.61 -8.38
N LYS A 180 -14.93 -1.36 -8.74
CA LYS A 180 -15.54 -0.16 -8.15
C LYS A 180 -17.04 -0.05 -8.46
N ASP A 181 -17.47 -0.65 -9.57
CA ASP A 181 -18.86 -0.63 -10.01
C ASP A 181 -19.70 -1.68 -9.28
N LEU A 182 -19.05 -2.74 -8.78
CA LEU A 182 -19.71 -3.85 -8.10
C LEU A 182 -20.02 -3.52 -6.63
N VAL A 183 -19.12 -2.80 -5.95
CA VAL A 183 -19.21 -2.54 -4.50
C VAL A 183 -18.98 -1.08 -4.17
N ARG A 184 -19.84 -0.54 -3.29
CA ARG A 184 -19.69 0.80 -2.72
C ARG A 184 -19.73 0.70 -1.19
N VAL A 185 -18.62 1.06 -0.56
CA VAL A 185 -18.52 1.19 0.90
C VAL A 185 -18.40 2.66 1.26
N GLU A 186 -19.35 3.16 2.04
CA GLU A 186 -19.34 4.54 2.54
C GLU A 186 -19.04 4.57 4.03
N ALA A 187 -18.18 5.50 4.42
CA ALA A 187 -17.86 5.76 5.82
C ALA A 187 -17.94 7.25 6.14
N THR A 188 -18.24 7.58 7.39
CA THR A 188 -18.23 8.94 7.91
C THR A 188 -17.14 9.11 8.94
N VAL A 189 -16.47 10.27 8.92
CA VAL A 189 -15.54 10.65 9.98
C VAL A 189 -16.35 11.14 11.18
N ILE A 190 -16.27 10.46 12.32
CA ILE A 190 -16.96 10.93 13.53
C ILE A 190 -16.09 11.92 14.28
N GLU A 191 -14.90 11.48 14.66
CA GLU A 191 -14.01 12.25 15.52
C GLU A 191 -12.54 12.02 15.17
N LYS A 192 -11.74 13.03 15.52
CA LYS A 192 -10.29 12.99 15.48
C LYS A 192 -9.77 13.20 16.90
N THR A 193 -9.05 12.22 17.43
CA THR A 193 -8.60 12.18 18.81
C THR A 193 -7.09 11.94 18.86
N GLU A 194 -6.47 12.13 20.03
CA GLU A 194 -5.11 11.68 20.27
C GLU A 194 -5.14 10.37 21.06
N SER A 195 -4.19 9.49 20.79
CA SER A 195 -4.02 8.26 21.55
C SER A 195 -3.67 8.56 23.00
N TRP A 196 -3.96 7.59 23.87
CA TRP A 196 -3.43 7.59 25.22
C TRP A 196 -1.89 7.79 25.20
N PRO A 197 -1.32 8.52 26.18
CA PRO A 197 0.09 8.87 26.17
C PRO A 197 0.96 7.63 26.35
N LYS A 198 1.63 7.21 25.28
CA LYS A 198 2.56 6.08 25.30
C LYS A 198 3.93 6.55 25.79
N ILE A 199 4.41 5.95 26.87
CA ILE A 199 5.72 6.25 27.44
C ILE A 199 6.77 5.34 26.78
N ASN A 200 7.70 5.94 26.03
CA ASN A 200 8.88 5.27 25.49
C ASN A 200 10.10 5.63 26.35
N MET A 201 10.57 4.66 27.13
CA MET A 201 11.69 4.82 28.03
C MET A 201 12.89 4.03 27.50
N ARG A 202 14.00 4.72 27.22
CA ARG A 202 15.27 4.10 26.83
C ARG A 202 16.26 4.22 27.98
N PHE A 203 16.84 3.10 28.38
CA PHE A 203 17.78 3.02 29.48
C PHE A 203 18.97 2.16 29.10
N TRP A 204 20.18 2.64 29.39
CA TRP A 204 21.42 1.88 29.21
C TRP A 204 22.22 1.86 30.52
N LYS A 205 22.29 0.66 31.11
CA LYS A 205 22.94 0.39 32.39
C LYS A 205 24.40 0.82 32.38
N ARG A 206 24.86 1.50 33.45
CA ARG A 206 26.25 1.99 33.65
C ARG A 206 26.77 3.00 32.62
N HIS A 207 25.93 3.50 31.73
CA HIS A 207 26.31 4.50 30.71
C HIS A 207 25.66 5.87 30.95
N ASN A 208 25.06 6.09 32.14
CA ASN A 208 24.30 7.30 32.49
C ASN A 208 23.32 7.76 31.39
N TYR A 209 22.74 6.78 30.68
CA TYR A 209 21.85 7.04 29.56
C TYR A 209 20.45 6.59 29.94
N GLN A 210 19.58 7.57 30.15
CA GLN A 210 18.17 7.40 30.48
C GLN A 210 17.38 8.50 29.77
N ARG A 211 16.49 8.12 28.84
CA ARG A 211 15.68 9.05 28.04
C ARG A 211 14.22 8.62 28.07
N LYS A 212 13.34 9.50 28.55
CA LYS A 212 11.89 9.31 28.53
C LYS A 212 11.29 10.19 27.43
N LYS A 213 10.52 9.58 26.52
CA LYS A 213 9.70 10.29 25.53
C LYS A 213 8.25 9.89 25.72
N ILE A 214 7.36 10.86 25.89
CA ILE A 214 5.92 10.63 25.87
C ILE A 214 5.45 10.89 24.45
N ILE A 215 4.73 9.95 23.87
CA ILE A 215 4.25 9.99 22.49
C ILE A 215 2.72 9.89 22.52
N ARG A 216 2.05 10.82 21.84
CA ARG A 216 0.62 10.77 21.55
C ARG A 216 0.48 10.73 20.04
N ASN A 217 -0.21 9.72 19.53
CA ASN A 217 -0.41 9.56 18.10
C ASN A 217 -1.77 10.15 17.73
N PRO A 218 -1.91 10.86 16.61
CA PRO A 218 -3.22 11.24 16.11
C PRO A 218 -3.99 9.98 15.70
N GLN A 219 -5.25 9.93 16.08
CA GLN A 219 -6.21 8.87 15.79
C GLN A 219 -7.46 9.48 15.16
N ALA A 220 -8.13 8.70 14.33
CA ALA A 220 -9.41 9.06 13.76
C ALA A 220 -10.37 7.88 13.90
N VAL A 221 -11.64 8.18 14.17
CA VAL A 221 -12.70 7.19 14.26
C VAL A 221 -13.62 7.39 13.06
N LEU A 222 -13.77 6.33 12.25
CA LEU A 222 -14.72 6.28 11.16
C LEU A 222 -15.87 5.37 11.53
N ARG A 223 -17.08 5.74 11.09
CA ARG A 223 -18.25 4.85 11.10
C ARG A 223 -18.55 4.39 9.69
N ILE A 224 -18.76 3.09 9.51
CA ILE A 224 -19.25 2.56 8.24
C ILE A 224 -20.75 2.82 8.17
N ASN A 225 -21.20 3.50 7.13
CA ASN A 225 -22.61 3.80 6.94
C ASN A 225 -23.29 2.60 6.28
N THR A 226 -22.93 2.35 5.02
CA THR A 226 -23.56 1.33 4.17
C THR A 226 -22.51 0.61 3.35
N ILE A 227 -22.85 -0.64 3.00
CA ILE A 227 -22.10 -1.50 2.10
C ILE A 227 -23.11 -1.92 1.04
N ASP A 228 -23.00 -1.32 -0.15
CA ASP A 228 -23.92 -1.57 -1.25
C ASP A 228 -23.24 -2.46 -2.30
N ILE A 229 -24.00 -3.42 -2.84
CA ILE A 229 -23.56 -4.30 -3.94
C ILE A 229 -24.49 -4.06 -5.14
N PHE A 230 -23.92 -4.01 -6.34
CA PHE A 230 -24.66 -3.86 -7.58
C PHE A 230 -24.64 -5.16 -8.40
N PRO A 231 -25.73 -5.50 -9.12
CA PRO A 231 -25.80 -6.67 -9.99
C PRO A 231 -25.04 -6.41 -11.30
N SER A 232 -23.72 -6.52 -11.26
CA SER A 232 -22.85 -6.34 -12.42
C SER A 232 -21.81 -7.48 -12.52
N LEU A 233 -22.23 -8.69 -12.19
CA LEU A 233 -21.41 -9.90 -12.32
C LEU A 233 -21.49 -10.41 -13.76
N SER A 234 -20.33 -10.51 -14.42
CA SER A 234 -20.16 -11.05 -15.77
C SER A 234 -19.51 -12.42 -15.75
#